data_AF-A0A2S2NE57-F1
#
_entry.id   AF-A0A2S2NE57-F1
#
_cell.length_a   1.000
_cell.length_b   1.000
_cell.length_c   1.000
_cell.angle_alpha   90.00
_cell.angle_beta   90.00
_cell.angle_gamma   90.00
#
_symmetry.space_group_name_H-M   'P 1'
#
loop_
_entity.id
_entity.type
_entity.pdbx_description
1 polymer ?
#
loop_
_entity_poly.entity_id
_entity_poly.type
_entity_poly.pdbx_seq_one_letter_code
_entity_poly.pdbx_strand_id
1 'polypeptide(L)'
;LRRVRMRGSEGARSNFSLARKDLRWAIKLAKEKSWRDLCDLVENDPWGKPYRIVMNKNSNRSTRDAAKGRENTIADHLFPMAPPTNWDEAPDPEVRNVFDAFDPDTDTLQFQRVIPPFTAQ
;
A
#
# COMPACT_ATOMS: atom_id res chain seq x y z
N LEU A 1 -9.41 -49.28 41.98
CA LEU A 1 -7.98 -48.87 42.04
C LEU A 1 -7.84 -47.49 41.41
N ARG A 2 -7.40 -46.49 42.19
CA ARG A 2 -7.30 -45.07 41.78
C ARG A 2 -6.24 -44.90 40.70
N ARG A 3 -6.57 -44.20 39.60
CA ARG A 3 -5.61 -43.78 38.57
C ARG A 3 -4.53 -42.91 39.22
N VAL A 4 -3.30 -43.39 39.23
CA VAL A 4 -2.11 -42.60 39.59
C VAL A 4 -1.97 -41.51 38.53
N ARG A 5 -2.54 -40.33 38.80
CA ARG A 5 -2.26 -39.13 38.02
C ARG A 5 -0.79 -38.79 38.29
N MET A 6 0.05 -39.00 37.28
CA MET A 6 1.50 -38.82 37.39
C MET A 6 1.85 -37.41 37.89
N ARG A 7 2.38 -37.32 39.12
CA ARG A 7 2.83 -36.06 39.78
C ARG A 7 3.74 -35.20 38.89
N GLY A 8 4.57 -35.82 38.06
CA GLY A 8 5.44 -35.11 37.11
C GLY A 8 4.67 -34.35 36.00
N SER A 9 3.50 -34.86 35.59
CA SER A 9 2.63 -34.15 34.64
C SER A 9 2.00 -32.89 35.25
N GLU A 10 1.78 -32.86 36.56
CA GLU A 10 1.13 -31.73 37.22
C GLU A 10 2.09 -30.55 37.36
N GLY A 11 3.36 -30.82 37.73
CA GLY A 11 4.41 -29.80 37.78
C GLY A 11 4.74 -29.19 36.40
N ALA A 12 4.80 -30.00 35.34
CA ALA A 12 4.99 -29.48 33.99
C ALA A 12 3.82 -28.59 33.53
N ARG A 13 2.59 -28.96 33.89
CA ARG A 13 1.38 -28.18 33.57
C ARG A 13 1.32 -26.87 34.36
N SER A 14 1.71 -26.88 35.64
CA SER A 14 1.77 -25.64 36.43
C SER A 14 2.81 -24.67 35.87
N ASN A 15 4.00 -25.17 35.52
CA ASN A 15 5.07 -24.33 34.96
C ASN A 15 4.68 -23.73 33.61
N PHE A 16 4.09 -24.52 32.72
CA PHE A 16 3.55 -24.02 31.45
C PHE A 16 2.45 -22.97 31.66
N SER A 17 1.55 -23.19 32.61
CA SER A 17 0.47 -22.25 32.94
C SER A 17 1.03 -20.92 33.44
N LEU A 18 2.04 -20.95 34.31
CA LEU A 18 2.72 -19.74 34.80
C LEU A 18 3.45 -19.02 33.67
N ALA A 19 4.29 -19.69 32.89
CA ALA A 19 5.00 -19.09 31.77
C ALA A 19 4.04 -18.47 30.73
N ARG A 20 2.90 -19.12 30.47
CA ARG A 20 1.85 -18.59 29.59
C ARG A 20 1.18 -17.34 30.19
N LYS A 21 0.95 -17.30 31.50
CA LYS A 21 0.41 -16.12 32.18
C LYS A 21 1.40 -14.98 32.11
N ASP A 22 2.66 -15.23 32.40
CA ASP A 22 3.73 -14.23 32.36
C ASP A 22 3.89 -13.64 30.96
N LEU A 23 3.89 -14.48 29.93
CA LEU A 23 3.93 -14.03 28.54
C LEU A 23 2.71 -13.18 28.17
N ARG A 24 1.51 -13.56 28.63
CA ARG A 24 0.29 -12.76 28.39
C ARG A 24 0.36 -11.41 29.09
N TRP A 25 0.89 -11.38 30.30
CA TRP A 25 1.11 -10.15 31.06
C TRP A 25 2.15 -9.26 30.38
N ALA A 26 3.28 -9.83 29.95
CA ALA A 26 4.31 -9.10 29.22
C ALA A 26 3.77 -8.50 27.91
N ILE A 27 2.97 -9.27 27.15
CA ILE A 27 2.31 -8.76 25.93
C ILE A 27 1.34 -7.62 26.26
N LYS A 28 0.53 -7.77 27.32
CA LYS A 28 -0.41 -6.73 27.75
C LYS A 28 0.33 -5.44 28.10
N LEU A 29 1.40 -5.55 28.90
CA LEU A 29 2.21 -4.41 29.32
C LEU A 29 2.91 -3.74 28.13
N ALA A 30 3.46 -4.53 27.21
CA ALA A 30 4.09 -4.01 26.01
C ALA A 30 3.09 -3.27 25.12
N LYS A 31 1.88 -3.81 24.93
CA LYS A 31 0.81 -3.15 24.19
C LYS A 31 0.39 -1.84 24.85
N GLU A 32 0.18 -1.84 26.16
CA GLU A 32 -0.20 -0.65 26.91
C GLU A 32 0.88 0.44 26.82
N LYS A 33 2.15 0.07 26.97
CA LYS A 33 3.27 1.00 26.79
C LYS A 33 3.29 1.56 25.38
N SER A 34 3.21 0.71 24.36
CA SER A 34 3.21 1.17 22.96
C SER A 34 2.01 2.07 22.63
N TRP A 35 0.88 1.86 23.29
CA TRP A 35 -0.30 2.72 23.14
C TRP A 35 -0.07 4.09 23.77
N ARG A 36 0.46 4.14 25.00
CA ARG A 36 0.86 5.40 25.65
C ARG A 36 1.88 6.17 24.82
N ASP A 37 2.95 5.50 24.37
CA ASP A 37 3.98 6.10 23.52
C ASP A 37 3.38 6.67 22.22
N LEU A 38 2.36 6.01 21.64
CA LEU A 38 1.65 6.52 20.46
C LEU A 38 0.83 7.77 20.78
N CYS A 39 0.09 7.78 21.88
CA CYS A 39 -0.66 8.97 22.34
C CYS A 39 0.29 10.15 22.56
N ASP A 40 1.42 9.94 23.25
CA ASP A 40 2.41 11.00 23.47
C ASP A 40 2.98 11.53 22.14
N LEU A 41 3.18 10.66 21.15
CA LEU A 41 3.59 11.08 19.80
C LEU A 41 2.51 11.89 19.07
N VAL A 42 1.22 11.60 19.28
CA VAL A 42 0.11 12.36 18.67
C VAL A 42 0.06 13.78 19.24
N GLU A 43 0.20 13.92 20.56
CA GLU A 43 0.19 15.23 21.22
C GLU A 43 1.37 16.11 20.75
N ASN A 44 2.54 15.50 20.53
CA ASN A 44 3.72 16.22 20.07
C ASN A 44 3.75 16.49 18.55
N ASP A 45 3.22 15.58 17.73
CA ASP A 45 3.18 15.70 16.26
C ASP A 45 1.90 15.07 15.69
N PRO A 46 0.80 15.84 15.60
CA PRO A 46 -0.50 15.31 15.21
C PRO A 46 -0.59 14.87 13.74
N TRP A 47 0.33 15.30 12.86
CA TRP A 47 0.33 14.93 11.43
C TRP A 47 1.49 14.01 11.01
N GLY A 48 2.36 13.64 11.94
CA GLY A 48 3.54 12.84 11.66
C GLY A 48 3.31 11.34 11.58
N LYS A 49 4.16 10.61 12.30
CA LYS A 49 4.13 9.14 12.37
C LYS A 49 2.81 8.56 12.88
N PRO A 50 2.18 9.07 13.96
CA PRO A 50 0.96 8.45 14.47
C PRO A 50 -0.21 8.58 13.50
N TYR A 51 -0.35 9.73 12.82
CA TYR A 51 -1.31 9.91 11.72
C TYR A 51 -1.12 8.87 10.61
N ARG A 52 0.14 8.64 10.18
CA ARG A 52 0.44 7.63 9.15
C ARG A 52 0.09 6.21 9.60
N ILE A 53 0.24 5.89 10.88
CA ILE A 53 -0.11 4.58 11.45
C ILE A 53 -1.64 4.40 11.44
N VAL A 54 -2.40 5.40 11.90
CA VAL A 54 -3.88 5.36 11.93
C VAL A 54 -4.43 5.26 10.50
N MET A 55 -3.87 6.02 9.58
CA MET A 55 -4.28 6.02 8.17
C MET A 55 -3.74 4.83 7.37
N ASN A 56 -3.06 3.88 8.02
CA ASN A 56 -2.42 2.72 7.38
C ASN A 56 -1.50 3.10 6.18
N LYS A 57 -0.89 4.29 6.28
CA LYS A 57 -0.02 4.90 5.26
C LYS A 57 1.45 4.56 5.48
N ASN A 58 1.76 3.84 6.56
CA ASN A 58 2.98 3.07 6.75
C ASN A 58 3.03 1.94 5.71
N SER A 59 3.34 2.34 4.46
CA SER A 59 3.54 1.50 3.28
C SER A 59 4.11 0.15 3.71
N ASN A 60 3.29 -0.88 3.52
CA ASN A 60 3.61 -2.26 3.82
C ASN A 60 4.97 -2.57 3.16
N ARG A 61 6.01 -2.69 3.98
CA ARG A 61 7.39 -2.83 3.52
C ARG A 61 7.54 -4.05 2.59
N SER A 62 6.63 -5.01 2.75
CA SER A 62 6.46 -6.22 1.95
C SER A 62 6.46 -5.99 0.43
N THR A 63 5.74 -5.00 -0.12
CA THR A 63 5.74 -4.79 -1.59
C THR A 63 7.00 -4.11 -2.09
N ARG A 64 7.60 -3.20 -1.32
CA ARG A 64 8.87 -2.55 -1.67
C ARG A 64 10.04 -3.53 -1.56
N ASP A 65 10.06 -4.35 -0.52
CA ASP A 65 11.06 -5.40 -0.32
C ASP A 65 10.89 -6.55 -1.33
N ALA A 66 9.66 -6.81 -1.79
CA ALA A 66 9.41 -7.83 -2.83
C ALA A 66 10.04 -7.48 -4.19
N ALA A 67 10.23 -6.19 -4.50
CA ALA A 67 10.87 -5.76 -5.74
C ALA A 67 12.41 -5.81 -5.66
N LYS A 68 12.98 -5.84 -4.45
CA LYS A 68 14.42 -5.77 -4.23
C LYS A 68 15.12 -7.00 -4.81
N GLY A 69 16.03 -6.81 -5.76
CA GLY A 69 16.75 -7.86 -6.47
C GLY A 69 15.99 -8.49 -7.65
N ARG A 70 14.80 -7.99 -8.00
CA ARG A 70 14.00 -8.42 -9.17
C ARG A 70 13.65 -7.24 -10.09
N GLU A 71 14.33 -6.12 -9.94
CA GLU A 71 14.01 -4.86 -10.60
C GLU A 71 14.05 -5.01 -12.13
N ASN A 72 15.10 -5.64 -12.66
CA ASN A 72 15.25 -5.84 -14.10
C ASN A 72 14.15 -6.76 -14.66
N THR A 73 13.81 -7.84 -13.95
CA THR A 73 12.74 -8.77 -14.38
C THR A 73 11.38 -8.10 -14.39
N ILE A 74 11.13 -7.21 -13.41
CA ILE A 74 9.92 -6.38 -13.37
C ILE A 74 9.93 -5.37 -14.51
N ALA A 75 11.07 -4.71 -14.76
CA ALA A 75 11.22 -3.75 -15.85
C ALA A 75 10.99 -4.39 -17.22
N ASP A 76 11.58 -5.55 -17.47
CA ASP A 76 11.42 -6.30 -18.72
C ASP A 76 9.95 -6.71 -18.96
N HIS A 77 9.22 -7.05 -17.90
CA HIS A 77 7.80 -7.38 -17.98
C HIS A 77 6.89 -6.16 -18.14
N LEU A 78 7.19 -5.05 -17.48
CA LEU A 78 6.36 -3.84 -17.51
C LEU A 78 6.61 -2.99 -18.76
N PHE A 79 7.84 -2.99 -19.25
CA PHE A 79 8.31 -2.19 -20.37
C PHE A 79 8.96 -3.10 -21.41
N PRO A 80 8.17 -3.92 -22.14
CA PRO A 80 8.70 -4.71 -23.23
C PRO A 80 9.39 -3.79 -24.23
N MET A 81 10.47 -4.26 -24.87
CA MET A 81 11.14 -3.51 -25.94
C MET A 81 10.14 -3.11 -27.00
N ALA A 82 9.79 -1.82 -27.04
CA ALA A 82 9.01 -1.27 -28.12
C ALA A 82 9.85 -1.35 -29.40
N PRO A 83 9.25 -1.65 -30.57
CA PRO A 83 9.94 -1.48 -31.83
C PRO A 83 10.44 -0.04 -31.94
N PRO A 84 11.60 0.20 -32.58
CA PRO A 84 12.10 1.55 -32.77
C PRO A 84 11.03 2.37 -33.48
N THR A 85 10.52 3.40 -32.80
CA THR A 85 9.57 4.33 -33.39
C THR A 85 10.28 5.07 -34.52
N ASN A 86 9.87 4.81 -35.76
CA ASN A 86 10.31 5.58 -36.90
C ASN A 86 9.63 6.96 -36.84
N TRP A 87 10.35 7.97 -36.34
CA TRP A 87 9.83 9.34 -36.27
C TRP A 87 9.68 10.00 -37.63
N ASP A 88 10.31 9.46 -38.69
CA ASP A 88 10.14 9.95 -40.06
C ASP A 88 8.77 9.56 -40.65
N GLU A 89 8.13 8.52 -40.09
CA GLU A 89 6.76 8.09 -40.43
C GLU A 89 5.71 8.60 -39.44
N ALA A 90 6.14 9.26 -38.36
CA ALA A 90 5.21 9.86 -37.43
C ALA A 90 4.40 10.92 -38.20
N PRO A 91 3.05 10.87 -38.17
CA PRO A 91 2.28 11.96 -38.72
C PRO A 91 2.77 13.24 -38.05
N ASP A 92 3.14 14.24 -38.84
CA ASP A 92 3.44 15.58 -38.34
C ASP A 92 2.36 15.91 -37.32
N PRO A 93 2.69 16.22 -36.05
CA PRO A 93 1.65 16.52 -35.08
C PRO A 93 0.77 17.56 -35.73
N GLU A 94 -0.47 17.18 -36.08
CA GLU A 94 -1.49 18.17 -36.37
C GLU A 94 -1.61 18.92 -35.05
N VAL A 95 -0.82 19.98 -34.89
CA VAL A 95 -0.94 20.97 -33.82
C VAL A 95 -2.24 21.71 -34.15
N ARG A 96 -3.37 21.03 -33.95
CA ARG A 96 -4.67 21.66 -33.86
C ARG A 96 -4.61 22.35 -32.52
N ASN A 97 -4.42 23.67 -32.52
CA ASN A 97 -4.57 24.38 -31.26
C ASN A 97 -6.01 24.09 -30.82
N VAL A 98 -6.18 23.63 -29.58
CA VAL A 98 -7.50 23.39 -28.98
C VAL A 98 -8.35 24.68 -29.04
N PHE A 99 -7.69 25.82 -29.19
CA PHE A 99 -8.27 27.15 -29.32
C PHE A 99 -8.57 27.60 -30.76
N ASP A 100 -8.15 26.88 -31.81
CA ASP A 100 -8.44 27.28 -33.21
C ASP A 100 -9.95 27.18 -33.53
N ALA A 101 -10.69 26.37 -32.78
CA ALA A 101 -12.15 26.23 -32.87
C ALA A 101 -12.91 27.11 -31.86
N PHE A 102 -12.23 28.05 -31.20
CA PHE A 102 -12.86 29.01 -30.30
C PHE A 102 -13.37 30.21 -31.09
N ASP A 103 -14.69 30.29 -31.25
CA ASP A 103 -15.36 31.50 -31.75
C ASP A 103 -15.49 32.52 -30.60
N PRO A 104 -14.73 33.63 -30.61
CA PRO A 104 -14.68 34.57 -29.49
C PRO A 104 -16.00 35.32 -29.27
N ASP A 105 -16.90 35.33 -30.25
CA ASP A 105 -18.16 36.06 -30.18
C ASP A 105 -19.28 35.23 -29.52
N THR A 106 -19.16 33.91 -29.49
CA THR A 106 -20.18 33.01 -28.96
C THR A 106 -19.80 32.29 -27.66
N ASP A 107 -18.52 32.31 -27.26
CA ASP A 107 -18.00 31.61 -26.06
C ASP A 107 -18.43 30.13 -26.00
N THR A 108 -18.55 29.49 -27.17
CA THR A 108 -18.92 28.08 -27.27
C THR A 108 -17.78 27.25 -27.85
N LEU A 109 -17.40 26.18 -27.13
CA LEU A 109 -16.43 25.20 -27.60
C LEU A 109 -17.09 24.28 -28.63
N GLN A 110 -16.83 24.50 -29.92
CA GLN A 110 -17.28 23.59 -30.97
C GLN A 110 -16.31 22.41 -31.10
N PHE A 111 -16.67 21.28 -30.49
CA PHE A 111 -15.94 20.03 -30.68
C PHE A 111 -16.22 19.49 -32.09
N GLN A 112 -15.31 19.72 -33.03
CA GLN A 112 -15.41 19.19 -34.40
C GLN A 112 -15.28 17.67 -34.50
N ARG A 113 -15.04 16.99 -33.37
CA ARG A 113 -14.77 15.55 -33.31
C ARG A 113 -15.99 14.81 -32.74
N VAL A 114 -16.62 13.99 -33.57
CA VAL A 114 -17.62 13.01 -33.12
C VAL A 114 -16.88 11.95 -32.31
N ILE A 115 -17.10 11.91 -31.00
CA ILE A 115 -16.54 10.86 -30.13
C ILE A 115 -17.36 9.59 -30.39
N PRO A 116 -16.77 8.51 -30.94
CA PRO A 116 -17.50 7.26 -31.12
C PRO A 116 -17.88 6.69 -29.74
N PRO A 117 -19.05 6.06 -29.61
CA PRO A 117 -19.47 5.47 -28.34
C PRO A 117 -18.49 4.38 -27.90
N PHE A 118 -18.12 4.40 -26.62
CA PHE A 118 -17.30 3.35 -26.02
C PHE A 118 -18.06 2.03 -26.08
N THR A 119 -17.59 1.11 -26.91
CA THR A 119 -18.14 -0.25 -26.98
C THR A 119 -17.34 -1.11 -26.02
N ALA A 120 -17.95 -1.46 -24.89
CA ALA A 120 -17.39 -2.48 -24.01
C ALA A 120 -17.56 -3.85 -24.68
N GLN A 121 -16.45 -4.53 -24.97
CA GLN A 121 -16.43 -5.96 -25.32
C GLN A 121 -16.43 -6.82 -24.06
#